data_AF-A0A0K9F9Z6-F1
#
_entry.id   AF-A0A0K9F9Z6-F1
#
_cell.length_a   1.000
_cell.length_b   1.000
_cell.length_c   1.000
_cell.angle_alpha   90.00
_cell.angle_beta   90.00
_cell.angle_gamma   90.00
#
_symmetry.space_group_name_H-M   'P 1'
#
loop_
_entity.id
_entity.type
_entity.pdbx_description
1 polymer ?
#
loop_
_entity_poly.entity_id
_entity_poly.type
_entity_poly.pdbx_seq_one_letter_code
_entity_poly.pdbx_strand_id
1 'polypeptide(L)'
;MSNDMLFVESQPKENRWQKIWFIVVLLLLIVTCVIVYYFLFKEDLNFEDYKTVVDITTENGLGRLTLNEIIIDDNQILLNATFKPVKDLNFDHQIFFFPQVFVNGKEFTVRNGGQTIQQSDKSYTIYSSVKLSELPEDKILNLDIRYNDWNGEKKIDEPWEFQVEASQERLQEDKKVFPVEKKVKLLDGQEITIEKVVSTPISTTIYFLSENSLLNKALHFKIQSATGESWPFNVAYPLNEEYTKWGVRIDALYLTGKSYELIPIAANGSELGSAIKIGD
;
A
#
# COMPACT_ATOMS: atom_id res chain seq x y z
N MET A 1 -44.27 -67.73 -31.18
CA MET A 1 -42.82 -67.59 -31.01
C MET A 1 -42.31 -66.74 -32.16
N SER A 2 -41.64 -65.62 -31.85
CA SER A 2 -40.86 -64.69 -32.72
C SER A 2 -41.58 -64.10 -33.95
N ASN A 3 -41.44 -62.84 -34.34
CA ASN A 3 -40.55 -61.74 -33.95
C ASN A 3 -41.21 -60.49 -34.55
N ASP A 4 -41.72 -59.56 -33.74
CA ASP A 4 -42.03 -58.19 -34.22
C ASP A 4 -40.91 -57.27 -33.72
N MET A 5 -40.01 -56.95 -34.65
CA MET A 5 -38.97 -55.94 -34.50
C MET A 5 -39.61 -54.55 -34.47
N LEU A 6 -39.60 -53.92 -33.29
CA LEU A 6 -39.83 -52.50 -33.14
C LEU A 6 -38.67 -51.73 -33.79
N PHE A 7 -38.96 -51.03 -34.89
CA PHE A 7 -38.08 -50.01 -35.45
C PHE A 7 -37.88 -48.91 -34.42
N VAL A 8 -36.67 -48.81 -33.86
CA VAL A 8 -36.23 -47.64 -33.11
C VAL A 8 -35.79 -46.60 -34.14
N GLU A 9 -36.62 -45.58 -34.33
CA GLU A 9 -36.33 -44.42 -35.15
C GLU A 9 -35.19 -43.61 -34.50
N SER A 10 -33.99 -43.67 -35.10
CA SER A 10 -32.83 -42.92 -34.64
C SER A 10 -33.00 -41.44 -35.00
N GLN A 11 -33.11 -40.59 -33.97
CA GLN A 11 -33.07 -39.12 -34.12
C GLN A 11 -31.79 -38.66 -34.85
N PRO A 12 -31.87 -37.69 -35.78
CA PRO A 12 -30.75 -37.33 -36.66
C PRO A 12 -29.60 -36.67 -35.87
N LYS A 13 -28.39 -37.21 -36.07
CA LYS A 13 -27.12 -36.83 -35.42
C LYS A 13 -26.61 -35.42 -35.78
N GLU A 14 -27.28 -34.73 -36.70
CA GLU A 14 -26.76 -33.57 -37.43
C GLU A 14 -26.76 -32.26 -36.62
N ASN A 15 -27.59 -32.17 -35.57
CA ASN A 15 -27.77 -30.92 -34.81
C ASN A 15 -26.96 -30.85 -33.49
N ARG A 16 -26.24 -31.92 -33.14
CA ARG A 16 -25.48 -32.00 -31.88
C ARG A 16 -24.10 -31.33 -32.00
N TRP A 17 -23.46 -31.49 -33.16
CA TRP A 17 -22.15 -30.90 -33.46
C TRP A 17 -22.21 -29.38 -33.59
N GLN A 18 -23.25 -28.84 -34.23
CA GLN A 18 -23.46 -27.39 -34.32
C GLN A 18 -23.70 -26.75 -32.95
N LYS A 19 -24.48 -27.41 -32.08
CA LYS A 19 -24.71 -26.94 -30.70
C LYS A 19 -23.44 -26.99 -29.84
N ILE A 20 -22.64 -28.05 -29.96
CA ILE A 20 -21.34 -28.15 -29.28
C ILE A 20 -20.41 -27.04 -29.78
N TRP A 21 -20.33 -26.82 -31.10
CA TRP A 21 -19.49 -25.78 -31.68
C TRP A 21 -19.92 -24.37 -31.25
N PHE A 22 -21.23 -24.11 -31.18
CA PHE A 22 -21.77 -22.86 -30.67
C PHE A 22 -21.41 -22.62 -29.19
N ILE A 23 -21.50 -23.66 -28.35
CA ILE A 23 -21.11 -23.57 -26.92
C ILE A 23 -19.60 -23.31 -26.79
N VAL A 24 -18.77 -23.98 -27.59
CA VAL A 24 -17.31 -23.79 -27.59
C VAL A 24 -16.94 -22.36 -28.00
N VAL A 25 -17.57 -21.82 -29.05
CA VAL A 25 -17.36 -20.43 -29.48
C VAL A 25 -17.82 -19.44 -28.43
N LEU A 26 -18.99 -19.65 -27.80
CA LEU A 26 -19.49 -18.80 -26.72
C LEU A 26 -18.53 -18.77 -25.52
N LEU A 27 -18.01 -19.94 -25.11
CA LEU A 27 -17.04 -20.03 -24.02
C LEU A 27 -15.72 -19.33 -24.37
N LEU A 28 -15.23 -19.48 -25.61
CA LEU A 28 -14.06 -18.74 -26.09
C LEU A 28 -14.28 -17.22 -26.06
N LEU A 29 -15.47 -16.75 -26.44
CA LEU A 29 -15.86 -15.34 -26.39
C LEU A 29 -15.93 -14.81 -24.94
N ILE A 30 -16.46 -15.60 -24.02
CA ILE A 30 -16.49 -15.23 -22.59
C ILE A 30 -15.06 -15.17 -22.04
N VAL A 31 -14.22 -16.16 -22.33
CA VAL A 31 -12.82 -16.17 -21.88
C VAL A 31 -12.04 -15.00 -22.47
N THR A 32 -12.22 -14.68 -23.74
CA THR A 32 -11.58 -13.49 -24.36
C THR A 32 -12.12 -12.20 -23.78
N CYS A 33 -13.43 -12.07 -23.53
CA CYS A 33 -13.98 -10.90 -22.82
C CYS A 33 -13.44 -10.78 -21.40
N VAL A 34 -13.27 -11.87 -20.66
CA VAL A 34 -12.67 -11.86 -19.31
C VAL A 34 -11.19 -11.49 -19.37
N ILE A 35 -10.43 -11.99 -20.34
CA ILE A 35 -9.02 -11.64 -20.53
C ILE A 35 -8.89 -10.18 -20.94
N VAL A 36 -9.67 -9.72 -21.92
CA VAL A 36 -9.70 -8.32 -22.38
C VAL A 36 -10.15 -7.39 -21.26
N TYR A 37 -11.13 -7.79 -20.45
CA TYR A 37 -11.53 -7.06 -19.24
C TYR A 37 -10.36 -7.01 -18.23
N TYR A 38 -9.71 -8.13 -17.97
CA TYR A 38 -8.56 -8.20 -17.06
C TYR A 38 -7.39 -7.33 -17.53
N PHE A 39 -7.17 -7.20 -18.84
CA PHE A 39 -6.13 -6.35 -19.43
C PHE A 39 -6.54 -4.88 -19.61
N LEU A 40 -7.82 -4.57 -19.84
CA LEU A 40 -8.31 -3.20 -20.01
C LEU A 40 -8.60 -2.48 -18.68
N PHE A 41 -8.93 -3.22 -17.62
CA PHE A 41 -9.30 -2.65 -16.31
C PHE A 41 -8.22 -2.83 -15.24
N LYS A 42 -7.03 -3.33 -15.60
CA LYS A 42 -5.86 -3.10 -14.77
C LYS A 42 -5.43 -1.66 -15.02
N GLU A 43 -5.95 -0.73 -14.23
CA GLU A 43 -5.38 0.61 -14.18
C GLU A 43 -3.91 0.45 -13.82
N ASP A 44 -3.02 0.72 -14.76
CA ASP A 44 -1.61 0.89 -14.45
C ASP A 44 -1.54 2.10 -13.53
N LEU A 45 -1.37 1.84 -12.23
CA LEU A 45 -1.08 2.87 -11.24
C LEU A 45 0.20 3.57 -11.69
N ASN A 46 0.04 4.76 -12.26
CA ASN A 46 1.12 5.58 -12.75
C ASN A 46 1.42 6.65 -11.70
N PHE A 47 2.63 6.57 -11.12
CA PHE A 47 3.10 7.50 -10.11
C PHE A 47 4.25 8.39 -10.59
N GLU A 48 4.50 8.46 -11.91
CA GLU A 48 5.59 9.26 -12.49
C GLU A 48 5.51 10.73 -12.09
N ASP A 49 4.30 11.30 -12.01
CA ASP A 49 4.10 12.71 -11.65
C ASP A 49 4.35 13.01 -10.15
N TYR A 50 4.43 11.96 -9.32
CA TYR A 50 4.55 12.09 -7.86
C TYR A 50 5.94 11.72 -7.33
N LYS A 51 6.84 11.24 -8.18
CA LYS A 51 8.18 10.83 -7.78
C LYS A 51 9.22 11.90 -8.08
N THR A 52 10.19 12.01 -7.20
CA THR A 52 11.46 12.70 -7.48
C THR A 52 12.47 11.66 -7.94
N VAL A 53 12.96 11.80 -9.16
CA VAL A 53 14.08 10.99 -9.68
C VAL A 53 15.40 11.57 -9.17
N VAL A 54 16.24 10.70 -8.61
CA VAL A 54 17.49 11.06 -7.92
C VAL A 54 18.69 10.51 -8.67
N ASP A 55 18.74 9.19 -8.89
CA ASP A 55 19.82 8.45 -9.55
C ASP A 55 21.24 8.72 -9.01
N ILE A 56 21.37 8.89 -7.69
CA ILE A 56 22.65 9.11 -7.02
C ILE A 56 23.21 7.79 -6.50
N THR A 57 24.51 7.56 -6.67
CA THR A 57 25.19 6.36 -6.17
C THR A 57 26.23 6.71 -5.12
N THR A 58 26.25 5.94 -4.03
CA THR A 58 27.32 5.90 -3.03
C THR A 58 27.82 4.45 -2.89
N GLU A 59 29.02 4.28 -2.35
CA GLU A 59 29.66 2.98 -2.16
C GLU A 59 30.42 2.92 -0.84
N ASN A 60 30.49 1.71 -0.29
CA ASN A 60 31.29 1.37 0.88
C ASN A 60 31.81 -0.07 0.75
N GLY A 61 32.38 -0.62 1.83
CA GLY A 61 32.90 -2.00 1.84
C GLY A 61 31.88 -3.11 1.54
N LEU A 62 30.58 -2.84 1.62
CA LEU A 62 29.52 -3.81 1.31
C LEU A 62 29.10 -3.78 -0.17
N GLY A 63 29.25 -2.64 -0.85
CA GLY A 63 28.90 -2.50 -2.25
C GLY A 63 28.40 -1.11 -2.63
N ARG A 64 27.77 -1.05 -3.79
CA ARG A 64 27.19 0.18 -4.35
C ARG A 64 25.70 0.23 -4.07
N LEU A 65 25.24 1.35 -3.53
CA LEU A 65 23.82 1.65 -3.36
C LEU A 65 23.48 2.88 -4.20
N THR A 66 22.54 2.71 -5.11
CA THR A 66 22.01 3.79 -5.96
C THR A 66 20.60 4.13 -5.50
N LEU A 67 20.39 5.34 -4.98
CA LEU A 67 19.06 5.85 -4.69
C LEU A 67 18.44 6.35 -5.99
N ASN A 68 17.39 5.68 -6.45
CA ASN A 68 16.79 5.95 -7.75
C ASN A 68 15.66 6.98 -7.62
N GLU A 69 14.71 6.73 -6.72
CA GLU A 69 13.45 7.48 -6.67
C GLU A 69 12.95 7.67 -5.24
N ILE A 70 12.25 8.79 -5.03
CA ILE A 70 11.63 9.16 -3.76
C ILE A 70 10.19 9.61 -4.02
N ILE A 71 9.25 9.12 -3.21
CA ILE A 71 7.88 9.65 -3.13
C ILE A 71 7.63 10.07 -1.69
N ILE A 72 7.13 11.29 -1.49
CA ILE A 72 6.72 11.81 -0.19
C ILE A 72 5.20 11.83 -0.14
N ASP A 73 4.60 10.87 0.56
CA ASP A 73 3.17 10.65 0.58
C ASP A 73 2.58 10.77 1.99
N ASP A 74 1.98 11.94 2.25
CA ASP A 74 1.36 12.29 3.53
C ASP A 74 2.34 12.11 4.71
N ASN A 75 2.19 11.07 5.53
CA ASN A 75 3.11 10.79 6.64
C ASN A 75 4.16 9.71 6.32
N GLN A 76 4.40 9.38 5.06
CA GLN A 76 5.32 8.30 4.67
C GLN A 76 6.23 8.72 3.53
N ILE A 77 7.53 8.45 3.68
CA ILE A 77 8.51 8.55 2.60
C ILE A 77 8.72 7.15 2.01
N LEU A 78 8.56 7.00 0.71
CA LEU A 78 8.85 5.79 -0.04
C LEU A 78 10.14 5.98 -0.82
N LEU A 79 11.04 5.02 -0.71
CA LEU A 79 12.37 5.04 -1.32
C LEU A 79 12.56 3.80 -2.18
N ASN A 80 13.09 4.00 -3.38
CA ASN A 80 13.51 2.94 -4.28
C ASN A 80 15.01 3.06 -4.53
N ALA A 81 15.77 2.03 -4.19
CA ALA A 81 17.20 1.97 -4.42
C ALA A 81 17.62 0.67 -5.11
N THR A 82 18.78 0.69 -5.77
CA THR A 82 19.43 -0.49 -6.33
C THR A 82 20.72 -0.78 -5.58
N PHE A 83 20.81 -1.96 -5.02
CA PHE A 83 21.99 -2.46 -4.33
C PHE A 83 22.74 -3.48 -5.19
N LYS A 84 24.05 -3.27 -5.32
CA LYS A 84 24.98 -4.19 -5.98
C LYS A 84 26.10 -4.54 -5.01
N PRO A 85 26.07 -5.74 -4.39
CA PRO A 85 27.07 -6.15 -3.41
C PRO A 85 28.45 -6.33 -4.05
N VAL A 86 29.50 -6.20 -3.23
CA VAL A 86 30.85 -6.67 -3.60
C VAL A 86 30.85 -8.18 -3.84
N LYS A 87 31.80 -8.68 -4.64
CA LYS A 87 31.76 -10.08 -5.15
C LYS A 87 31.66 -11.14 -4.05
N ASP A 88 32.32 -10.92 -2.93
CA ASP A 88 32.45 -11.91 -1.85
C ASP A 88 31.47 -11.69 -0.70
N LEU A 89 30.57 -10.70 -0.81
CA LEU A 89 29.52 -10.49 0.18
C LEU A 89 28.40 -11.51 -0.03
N ASN A 90 28.13 -12.32 1.00
CA ASN A 90 26.96 -13.17 1.02
C ASN A 90 25.72 -12.31 1.31
N PHE A 91 24.98 -11.96 0.27
CA PHE A 91 23.78 -11.14 0.34
C PHE A 91 22.63 -11.82 -0.41
N ASP A 92 21.44 -11.82 0.19
CA ASP A 92 20.21 -12.33 -0.39
C ASP A 92 19.02 -11.40 -0.07
N HIS A 93 17.84 -11.77 -0.56
CA HIS A 93 16.62 -10.97 -0.45
C HIS A 93 15.99 -10.96 0.96
N GLN A 94 16.52 -11.73 1.92
CA GLN A 94 16.07 -11.71 3.32
C GLN A 94 16.77 -10.62 4.13
N ILE A 95 17.73 -9.92 3.53
CA ILE A 95 18.42 -8.80 4.16
C ILE A 95 17.71 -7.51 3.80
N PHE A 96 17.44 -6.71 4.82
CA PHE A 96 16.77 -5.43 4.75
C PHE A 96 17.72 -4.32 5.19
N PHE A 97 17.72 -3.23 4.43
CA PHE A 97 18.35 -1.98 4.85
C PHE A 97 17.24 -1.00 5.22
N PHE A 98 17.16 -0.65 6.49
CA PHE A 98 16.20 0.33 6.98
C PHE A 98 16.87 1.71 7.00
N PRO A 99 16.37 2.68 6.24
CA PRO A 99 16.96 4.01 6.24
C PRO A 99 16.55 4.77 7.50
N GLN A 100 17.49 5.56 8.01
CA GLN A 100 17.21 6.71 8.84
C GLN A 100 17.04 7.93 7.92
N VAL A 101 15.99 8.73 8.16
CA VAL A 101 15.70 9.91 7.34
C VAL A 101 15.53 11.13 8.23
N PHE A 102 16.29 12.19 7.94
CA PHE A 102 16.07 13.51 8.49
C PHE A 102 15.41 14.39 7.43
N VAL A 103 14.29 15.01 7.79
CA VAL A 103 13.54 15.93 6.95
C VAL A 103 13.83 17.34 7.45
N ASN A 104 14.39 18.19 6.60
CA ASN A 104 14.81 19.56 6.94
C ASN A 104 15.67 19.59 8.22
N GLY A 105 16.55 18.59 8.38
CA GLY A 105 17.47 18.46 9.52
C GLY A 105 16.85 17.88 10.81
N LYS A 106 15.60 17.42 10.79
CA LYS A 106 14.91 16.81 11.94
C LYS A 106 14.48 15.38 11.66
N GLU A 107 14.58 14.52 12.66
CA GLU A 107 14.12 13.13 12.56
C GLU A 107 12.67 13.03 13.03
N PHE A 108 11.80 12.49 12.17
CA PHE A 108 10.39 12.26 12.46
C PHE A 108 10.01 10.77 12.38
N THR A 109 10.98 9.88 12.15
CA THR A 109 10.74 8.46 11.90
C THR A 109 10.11 7.78 13.12
N VAL A 110 8.94 7.17 12.92
CA VAL A 110 8.28 6.34 13.94
C VAL A 110 8.33 4.86 13.60
N ARG A 111 8.44 4.51 12.31
CA ARG A 111 8.50 3.13 11.87
C ARG A 111 9.12 3.00 10.49
N ASN A 112 10.02 2.04 10.36
CA ASN A 112 10.55 1.60 9.08
C ASN A 112 9.87 0.31 8.60
N GLY A 113 9.78 0.19 7.29
CA GLY A 113 9.42 -1.02 6.57
C GLY A 113 10.29 -1.12 5.32
N GLY A 114 10.42 -2.32 4.78
CA GLY A 114 11.18 -2.50 3.55
C GLY A 114 11.04 -3.89 2.96
N GLN A 115 11.48 -4.01 1.72
CA GLN A 115 11.53 -5.24 0.98
C GLN A 115 12.74 -5.23 0.04
N THR A 116 13.45 -6.35 -0.01
CA THR A 116 14.52 -6.57 -0.97
C THR A 116 14.04 -7.54 -2.03
N ILE A 117 14.23 -7.19 -3.31
CA ILE A 117 13.85 -8.02 -4.45
C ILE A 117 15.08 -8.24 -5.32
N GLN A 118 15.44 -9.50 -5.55
CA GLN A 118 16.52 -9.83 -6.48
C GLN A 118 16.05 -9.62 -7.92
N GLN A 119 16.75 -8.77 -8.67
CA GLN A 119 16.48 -8.50 -10.08
C GLN A 119 17.32 -9.40 -11.00
N SER A 120 18.58 -9.63 -10.64
CA SER A 120 19.51 -10.48 -11.38
C SER A 120 20.58 -11.07 -10.45
N ASP A 121 21.57 -11.76 -11.01
CA ASP A 121 22.78 -12.10 -10.26
C ASP A 121 23.43 -10.82 -9.72
N LYS A 122 23.58 -10.74 -8.39
CA LYS A 122 24.16 -9.61 -7.64
C LYS A 122 23.57 -8.23 -7.95
N SER A 123 22.27 -8.15 -8.22
CA SER A 123 21.55 -6.87 -8.30
C SER A 123 20.20 -6.99 -7.60
N TYR A 124 19.95 -6.08 -6.67
CA TYR A 124 18.77 -6.10 -5.81
C TYR A 124 18.08 -4.74 -5.83
N THR A 125 16.77 -4.73 -5.92
CA THR A 125 15.95 -3.56 -5.61
C THR A 125 15.66 -3.54 -4.13
N ILE A 126 15.92 -2.40 -3.49
CA ILE A 126 15.61 -2.13 -2.09
C ILE A 126 14.46 -1.14 -2.07
N TYR A 127 13.29 -1.61 -1.68
CA TYR A 127 12.16 -0.75 -1.36
C TYR A 127 12.19 -0.45 0.13
N SER A 128 12.15 0.82 0.49
CA SER A 128 12.05 1.24 1.88
C SER A 128 10.86 2.17 2.05
N SER A 129 10.25 2.11 3.23
CA SER A 129 9.15 2.97 3.59
C SER A 129 9.37 3.48 5.00
N VAL A 130 9.34 4.79 5.17
CA VAL A 130 9.66 5.48 6.42
C VAL A 130 8.41 6.23 6.85
N LYS A 131 7.71 5.70 7.86
CA LYS A 131 6.55 6.36 8.44
C LYS A 131 7.03 7.40 9.44
N LEU A 132 6.43 8.56 9.36
CA LEU A 132 6.76 9.73 10.15
C LEU A 132 5.62 10.07 11.12
N SER A 133 5.97 10.64 12.26
CA SER A 133 5.02 11.20 13.23
C SER A 133 4.25 12.38 12.66
N GLU A 134 4.95 13.20 11.87
CA GLU A 134 4.44 14.36 11.13
C GLU A 134 5.37 14.65 9.95
N LEU A 135 4.87 15.43 8.99
CA LEU A 135 5.64 15.90 7.84
C LEU A 135 5.48 17.43 7.74
N PRO A 136 6.57 18.20 7.49
CA PRO A 136 6.48 19.63 7.22
C PRO A 136 5.59 19.93 6.00
N GLU A 137 4.96 21.11 6.00
CA GLU A 137 4.09 21.56 4.90
C GLU A 137 4.86 22.09 3.69
N ASP A 138 6.18 22.24 3.79
CA ASP A 138 7.03 22.74 2.70
C ASP A 138 6.88 21.87 1.44
N LYS A 139 6.72 22.51 0.28
CA LYS A 139 6.56 21.83 -1.01
C LYS A 139 7.77 20.99 -1.41
N ILE A 140 8.97 21.46 -1.05
CA ILE A 140 10.25 20.80 -1.30
C ILE A 140 10.90 20.55 0.05
N LEU A 141 11.33 19.31 0.26
CA LEU A 141 11.98 18.87 1.49
C LEU A 141 13.44 18.54 1.23
N ASN A 142 14.31 18.96 2.14
CA ASN A 142 15.69 18.50 2.20
C ASN A 142 15.72 17.19 2.99
N LEU A 143 16.19 16.13 2.36
CA LEU A 143 16.28 14.79 2.94
C LEU A 143 17.75 14.41 3.11
N ASP A 144 18.10 14.04 4.34
CA ASP A 144 19.34 13.32 4.66
C ASP A 144 18.95 11.87 4.96
N ILE A 145 19.32 10.96 4.05
CA ILE A 145 18.92 9.55 4.06
C ILE A 145 20.17 8.72 4.32
N ARG A 146 20.14 7.89 5.36
CA ARG A 146 21.28 7.08 5.79
C ARG A 146 20.88 5.63 5.97
N TYR A 147 21.60 4.73 5.31
CA TYR A 147 21.47 3.29 5.52
C TYR A 147 22.61 2.84 6.44
N ASN A 148 22.34 2.85 7.74
CA ASN A 148 23.34 2.70 8.80
C ASN A 148 23.33 1.31 9.46
N ASP A 149 22.33 0.48 9.18
CA ASP A 149 22.22 -0.86 9.73
C ASP A 149 21.78 -1.91 8.70
N TRP A 150 22.06 -3.14 9.08
CA TRP A 150 21.68 -4.36 8.40
C TRP A 150 20.68 -5.09 9.31
N ASN A 151 19.46 -5.28 8.82
CA ASN A 151 18.33 -5.90 9.54
C ASN A 151 17.98 -5.24 10.89
N GLY A 152 18.37 -3.98 11.15
CA GLY A 152 18.20 -3.34 12.45
C GLY A 152 19.14 -3.87 13.54
N GLU A 153 20.06 -4.77 13.21
CA GLU A 153 20.89 -5.49 14.19
C GLU A 153 22.36 -5.10 14.12
N LYS A 154 22.91 -5.05 12.90
CA LYS A 154 24.33 -4.84 12.69
C LYS A 154 24.58 -3.48 12.04
N LYS A 155 25.36 -2.63 12.72
CA LYS A 155 25.80 -1.36 12.15
C LYS A 155 26.69 -1.57 10.93
N ILE A 156 26.54 -0.68 9.96
CA ILE A 156 27.36 -0.61 8.75
C ILE A 156 28.49 0.38 9.00
N ASP A 157 29.73 -0.06 8.79
CA ASP A 157 30.89 0.81 8.76
C ASP A 157 30.81 1.67 7.49
N GLU A 158 30.96 2.99 7.64
CA GLU A 158 30.77 3.96 6.55
C GLU A 158 29.39 3.80 5.86
N PRO A 159 28.30 4.22 6.53
CA PRO A 159 26.94 4.14 5.98
C PRO A 159 26.83 4.75 4.58
N TRP A 160 25.91 4.21 3.77
CA TRP A 160 25.52 4.92 2.55
C TRP A 160 24.67 6.12 2.94
N GLU A 161 25.12 7.32 2.57
CA GLU A 161 24.47 8.59 2.87
C GLU A 161 24.09 9.33 1.58
N PHE A 162 22.90 9.92 1.58
CA PHE A 162 22.37 10.71 0.48
C PHE A 162 21.81 12.02 1.01
N GLN A 163 22.18 13.13 0.39
CA GLN A 163 21.58 14.44 0.63
C GLN A 163 20.88 14.90 -0.64
N VAL A 164 19.56 15.02 -0.58
CA VAL A 164 18.71 15.24 -1.75
C VAL A 164 17.55 16.15 -1.43
N GLU A 165 17.08 16.88 -2.43
CA GLU A 165 15.81 17.58 -2.38
C GLU A 165 14.73 16.72 -3.03
N ALA A 166 13.55 16.64 -2.42
CA ALA A 166 12.41 15.93 -2.99
C ALA A 166 11.14 16.77 -2.87
N SER A 167 10.33 16.77 -3.93
CA SER A 167 9.08 17.51 -3.98
C SER A 167 7.91 16.65 -3.51
N GLN A 168 7.03 17.23 -2.70
CA GLN A 168 5.70 16.70 -2.37
C GLN A 168 4.57 17.55 -2.97
N GLU A 169 4.89 18.56 -3.78
CA GLU A 169 3.93 19.56 -4.28
C GLU A 169 2.72 18.93 -4.97
N ARG A 170 2.94 18.01 -5.93
CA ARG A 170 1.85 17.35 -6.66
C ARG A 170 0.94 16.53 -5.76
N LEU A 171 1.51 15.76 -4.84
CA LEU A 171 0.71 14.99 -3.88
C LEU A 171 -0.03 15.90 -2.91
N GLN A 172 0.53 17.05 -2.52
CA GLN A 172 -0.20 18.03 -1.72
C GLN A 172 -1.39 18.65 -2.47
N GLU A 173 -1.26 18.91 -3.77
CA GLU A 173 -2.34 19.41 -4.63
C GLU A 173 -3.48 18.39 -4.77
N ASP A 174 -3.13 17.11 -4.98
CA ASP A 174 -4.12 16.03 -5.20
C ASP A 174 -4.63 15.40 -3.90
N LYS A 175 -4.06 15.79 -2.75
CA LYS A 175 -4.45 15.32 -1.42
C LYS A 175 -5.86 15.77 -1.07
N LYS A 176 -6.68 14.81 -0.66
CA LYS A 176 -8.00 15.04 -0.09
C LYS A 176 -7.97 14.80 1.41
N VAL A 177 -8.42 15.80 2.15
CA VAL A 177 -8.57 15.71 3.61
C VAL A 177 -10.06 15.74 3.93
N PHE A 178 -10.54 14.69 4.60
CA PHE A 178 -11.90 14.59 5.10
C PHE A 178 -11.87 14.75 6.62
N PRO A 179 -12.25 15.92 7.17
CA PRO A 179 -12.40 16.10 8.61
C PRO A 179 -13.52 15.18 9.14
N VAL A 180 -13.29 14.57 10.29
CA VAL A 180 -14.23 13.63 10.91
C VAL A 180 -14.66 14.11 12.29
N GLU A 181 -13.70 14.29 13.20
CA GLU A 181 -13.91 14.74 14.59
C GLU A 181 -14.99 13.94 15.34
N LYS A 182 -14.93 12.60 15.26
CA LYS A 182 -15.89 11.70 15.90
C LYS A 182 -15.26 10.85 17.00
N LYS A 183 -15.91 10.85 18.15
CA LYS A 183 -15.60 9.97 19.27
C LYS A 183 -16.21 8.59 19.09
N VAL A 184 -15.43 7.55 19.35
CA VAL A 184 -15.83 6.15 19.25
C VAL A 184 -15.38 5.42 20.51
N LYS A 185 -16.28 4.65 21.10
CA LYS A 185 -16.00 3.85 22.29
C LYS A 185 -15.54 2.46 21.88
N LEU A 186 -14.38 2.05 22.39
CA LEU A 186 -13.82 0.72 22.21
C LEU A 186 -14.49 -0.31 23.13
N LEU A 187 -14.29 -1.59 22.85
CA LEU A 187 -14.87 -2.70 23.63
C LEU A 187 -14.44 -2.69 25.10
N ASP A 188 -13.25 -2.19 25.40
CA ASP A 188 -12.73 -2.07 26.76
C ASP A 188 -13.21 -0.78 27.47
N GLY A 189 -14.03 0.02 26.81
CA GLY A 189 -14.61 1.24 27.33
C GLY A 189 -13.75 2.49 27.12
N GLN A 190 -12.53 2.36 26.60
CA GLN A 190 -11.71 3.51 26.21
C GLN A 190 -12.39 4.26 25.05
N GLU A 191 -12.11 5.56 24.93
CA GLU A 191 -12.62 6.39 23.85
C GLU A 191 -11.47 6.87 22.98
N ILE A 192 -11.69 6.83 21.67
CA ILE A 192 -10.81 7.40 20.67
C ILE A 192 -11.54 8.52 19.92
N THR A 193 -10.79 9.47 19.38
CA THR A 193 -11.30 10.50 18.47
C THR A 193 -10.70 10.27 17.10
N ILE A 194 -11.54 9.94 16.11
CA ILE A 194 -11.14 9.91 14.70
C ILE A 194 -11.08 11.37 14.25
N GLU A 195 -9.89 11.85 13.90
CA GLU A 195 -9.67 13.25 13.54
C GLU A 195 -10.02 13.49 12.07
N LYS A 196 -9.42 12.71 11.18
CA LYS A 196 -9.49 12.91 9.74
C LYS A 196 -9.16 11.64 8.96
N VAL A 197 -9.61 11.60 7.72
CA VAL A 197 -9.12 10.68 6.69
C VAL A 197 -8.36 11.50 5.66
N VAL A 198 -7.14 11.10 5.34
CA VAL A 198 -6.33 11.71 4.29
C VAL A 198 -6.18 10.71 3.16
N SER A 199 -6.47 11.15 1.93
CA SER A 199 -6.37 10.30 0.75
C SER A 199 -5.57 11.00 -0.33
N THR A 200 -4.57 10.32 -0.85
CA THR A 200 -3.71 10.75 -1.95
C THR A 200 -3.79 9.73 -3.08
N PRO A 201 -3.29 10.08 -4.28
CA PRO A 201 -3.13 9.10 -5.37
C PRO A 201 -2.37 7.83 -4.98
N ILE A 202 -1.52 7.88 -3.96
CA ILE A 202 -0.70 6.73 -3.51
C ILE A 202 -1.41 5.92 -2.43
N SER A 203 -2.20 6.53 -1.55
CA SER A 203 -2.72 5.85 -0.36
C SER A 203 -3.92 6.54 0.28
N THR A 204 -4.49 5.86 1.28
CA THR A 204 -5.42 6.47 2.23
C THR A 204 -5.01 6.14 3.65
N THR A 205 -5.03 7.15 4.52
CA THR A 205 -4.68 7.05 5.94
C THR A 205 -5.79 7.62 6.82
N ILE A 206 -6.16 6.88 7.87
CA ILE A 206 -7.10 7.30 8.91
C ILE A 206 -6.28 7.69 10.14
N TYR A 207 -6.48 8.91 10.62
CA TYR A 207 -5.81 9.46 11.79
C TYR A 207 -6.76 9.49 12.98
N PHE A 208 -6.30 8.99 14.13
CA PHE A 208 -7.08 9.00 15.35
C PHE A 208 -6.22 9.17 16.59
N LEU A 209 -6.85 9.70 17.63
CA LEU A 209 -6.25 10.00 18.92
C LEU A 209 -6.92 9.22 20.04
N SER A 210 -6.21 9.05 21.14
CA SER A 210 -6.75 8.58 22.41
C SER A 210 -6.24 9.44 23.56
N GLU A 211 -7.06 9.60 24.60
CA GLU A 211 -6.64 10.32 25.81
C GLU A 211 -5.60 9.53 26.61
N ASN A 212 -5.72 8.19 26.61
CA ASN A 212 -4.80 7.28 27.26
C ASN A 212 -4.07 6.44 26.22
N SER A 213 -2.86 5.97 26.59
CA SER A 213 -2.06 5.07 25.75
C SER A 213 -2.86 3.84 25.33
N LEU A 214 -2.98 3.61 24.02
CA LEU A 214 -3.55 2.38 23.50
C LEU A 214 -2.46 1.30 23.46
N LEU A 215 -2.67 0.20 24.17
CA LEU A 215 -1.87 -1.00 23.94
C LEU A 215 -2.31 -1.61 22.62
N ASN A 216 -1.35 -2.04 21.79
CA ASN A 216 -1.43 -2.46 20.38
C ASN A 216 -2.53 -3.49 20.04
N LYS A 217 -3.79 -3.14 20.28
CA LYS A 217 -5.01 -3.93 20.11
C LYS A 217 -5.78 -3.31 18.96
N ALA A 218 -5.41 -3.73 17.75
CA ALA A 218 -6.28 -3.96 16.61
C ALA A 218 -7.58 -3.13 16.58
N LEU A 219 -7.45 -1.80 16.53
CA LEU A 219 -8.56 -0.97 16.08
C LEU A 219 -8.56 -1.04 14.56
N HIS A 220 -9.63 -1.60 14.03
CA HIS A 220 -9.81 -1.74 12.60
C HIS A 220 -10.79 -0.68 12.11
N PHE A 221 -10.70 -0.36 10.83
CA PHE A 221 -11.69 0.46 10.16
C PHE A 221 -12.09 -0.19 8.85
N LYS A 222 -13.22 0.23 8.33
CA LYS A 222 -13.69 -0.11 6.99
C LYS A 222 -14.15 1.19 6.33
N ILE A 223 -13.63 1.48 5.15
CA ILE A 223 -14.20 2.53 4.30
C ILE A 223 -15.05 1.83 3.25
N GLN A 224 -16.29 2.30 3.06
CA GLN A 224 -17.20 1.78 2.06
C GLN A 224 -17.66 2.90 1.13
N SER A 225 -17.63 2.66 -0.18
CA SER A 225 -18.14 3.58 -1.18
C SER A 225 -19.66 3.46 -1.33
N ALA A 226 -20.29 4.49 -1.90
CA ALA A 226 -21.72 4.47 -2.22
C ALA A 226 -22.13 3.35 -3.20
N THR A 227 -21.18 2.82 -4.00
CA THR A 227 -21.42 1.68 -4.93
C THR A 227 -21.26 0.32 -4.25
N GLY A 228 -20.86 0.29 -2.97
CA GLY A 228 -20.74 -0.93 -2.17
C GLY A 228 -19.33 -1.52 -2.11
N GLU A 229 -18.36 -0.95 -2.81
CA GLU A 229 -16.94 -1.35 -2.67
C GLU A 229 -16.43 -1.00 -1.27
N SER A 230 -15.61 -1.87 -0.68
CA SER A 230 -15.22 -1.77 0.73
C SER A 230 -13.75 -2.13 0.92
N TRP A 231 -13.03 -1.34 1.72
CA TRP A 231 -11.61 -1.50 2.01
C TRP A 231 -11.36 -1.61 3.52
N PRO A 232 -10.79 -2.74 4.00
CA PRO A 232 -10.53 -2.96 5.41
C PRO A 232 -9.14 -2.47 5.85
N PHE A 233 -9.10 -1.67 6.90
CA PHE A 233 -7.92 -1.07 7.50
C PHE A 233 -7.59 -1.79 8.81
N ASN A 234 -6.61 -2.69 8.80
CA ASN A 234 -6.39 -3.63 9.91
C ASN A 234 -5.08 -3.42 10.69
N VAL A 235 -4.17 -2.58 10.19
CA VAL A 235 -2.81 -2.45 10.76
C VAL A 235 -2.55 -1.01 11.19
N ALA A 236 -2.98 -0.69 12.40
CA ALA A 236 -2.68 0.59 13.02
C ALA A 236 -1.20 0.66 13.43
N TYR A 237 -0.65 1.88 13.45
CA TYR A 237 0.70 2.15 13.93
C TYR A 237 0.71 3.45 14.76
N PRO A 238 1.51 3.50 15.84
CA PRO A 238 1.64 4.71 16.64
C PRO A 238 2.40 5.78 15.85
N LEU A 239 2.03 7.03 16.07
CA LEU A 239 2.66 8.23 15.52
C LEU A 239 3.46 8.98 16.58
N ASN A 240 3.45 8.52 17.83
CA ASN A 240 4.20 9.09 18.95
C ASN A 240 4.53 8.03 20.01
N GLU A 241 5.50 8.34 20.86
CA GLU A 241 5.99 7.43 21.91
C GLU A 241 4.97 7.22 23.04
N GLU A 242 4.04 8.16 23.24
CA GLU A 242 2.98 8.03 24.24
C GLU A 242 1.83 7.10 23.82
N TYR A 243 1.86 6.60 22.57
CA TYR A 243 0.81 5.73 22.02
C TYR A 243 -0.59 6.36 22.09
N THR A 244 -0.67 7.67 21.92
CA THR A 244 -1.91 8.46 21.94
C THR A 244 -2.29 9.00 20.56
N LYS A 245 -1.37 8.96 19.59
CA LYS A 245 -1.59 9.33 18.19
C LYS A 245 -1.37 8.12 17.31
N TRP A 246 -2.27 7.88 16.36
CA TRP A 246 -2.23 6.68 15.54
C TRP A 246 -2.65 6.95 14.10
N GLY A 247 -2.06 6.16 13.20
CA GLY A 247 -2.47 6.07 11.80
C GLY A 247 -2.87 4.63 11.43
N VAL A 248 -3.88 4.47 10.58
CA VAL A 248 -4.12 3.21 9.86
C VAL A 248 -4.15 3.51 8.38
N ARG A 249 -3.34 2.78 7.60
CA ARG A 249 -3.08 3.11 6.21
C ARG A 249 -3.29 1.92 5.29
N ILE A 250 -3.81 2.20 4.10
CA ILE A 250 -3.84 1.31 2.94
C ILE A 250 -3.17 2.01 1.78
N ASP A 251 -2.21 1.35 1.16
CA ASP A 251 -1.61 1.81 -0.10
C ASP A 251 -2.50 1.45 -1.29
N ALA A 252 -2.35 2.18 -2.41
CA ALA A 252 -3.12 2.02 -3.64
C ALA A 252 -4.64 2.21 -3.47
N LEU A 253 -5.04 3.13 -2.59
CA LEU A 253 -6.45 3.53 -2.43
C LEU A 253 -6.55 5.06 -2.48
N TYR A 254 -7.13 5.59 -3.56
CA TYR A 254 -7.43 7.02 -3.71
C TYR A 254 -8.94 7.26 -3.73
N LEU A 255 -9.44 8.00 -2.74
CA LEU A 255 -10.86 8.27 -2.56
C LEU A 255 -11.32 9.42 -3.48
N THR A 256 -11.67 9.08 -4.71
CA THR A 256 -12.10 10.04 -5.75
C THR A 256 -13.61 10.26 -5.87
N GLY A 257 -14.39 9.34 -5.30
CA GLY A 257 -15.85 9.37 -5.27
C GLY A 257 -16.41 10.53 -4.43
N LYS A 258 -17.73 10.72 -4.54
CA LYS A 258 -18.43 11.81 -3.86
C LYS A 258 -18.60 11.54 -2.36
N SER A 259 -19.06 10.34 -2.01
CA SER A 259 -19.40 9.99 -0.63
C SER A 259 -18.93 8.57 -0.29
N TYR A 260 -18.44 8.44 0.94
CA TYR A 260 -18.03 7.19 1.55
C TYR A 260 -18.56 7.10 2.98
N GLU A 261 -18.54 5.91 3.54
CA GLU A 261 -18.83 5.62 4.92
C GLU A 261 -17.57 5.06 5.60
N LEU A 262 -17.11 5.74 6.65
CA LEU A 262 -16.09 5.25 7.56
C LEU A 262 -16.76 4.52 8.72
N ILE A 263 -16.41 3.25 8.88
CA ILE A 263 -17.02 2.37 9.88
C ILE A 263 -15.91 1.87 10.81
N PRO A 264 -15.94 2.25 12.10
CA PRO A 264 -15.01 1.73 13.10
C PRO A 264 -15.36 0.27 13.45
N ILE A 265 -14.35 -0.60 13.47
CA ILE A 265 -14.50 -2.05 13.62
C ILE A 265 -13.64 -2.54 14.79
N ALA A 266 -14.23 -3.37 15.64
CA ALA A 266 -13.51 -4.06 16.71
C ALA A 266 -12.65 -5.21 16.15
N ALA A 267 -11.68 -5.67 16.93
CA ALA A 267 -10.82 -6.80 16.56
C ALA A 267 -11.59 -8.11 16.24
N ASN A 268 -12.78 -8.29 16.79
CA ASN A 268 -13.67 -9.44 16.52
C ASN A 268 -14.58 -9.25 15.27
N GLY A 269 -14.46 -8.12 14.58
CA GLY A 269 -15.23 -7.79 13.38
C GLY A 269 -16.56 -7.05 13.63
N SER A 270 -16.97 -6.81 14.88
CA SER A 270 -18.20 -6.05 15.16
C SER A 270 -18.01 -4.55 14.95
N GLU A 271 -19.03 -3.86 14.45
CA GLU A 271 -19.03 -2.39 14.31
C GLU A 271 -19.09 -1.72 15.70
N LEU A 272 -18.26 -0.70 15.91
CA LEU A 272 -18.11 0.02 17.19
C LEU A 272 -18.96 1.30 17.27
N GLY A 273 -19.83 1.54 16.28
CA GLY A 273 -20.69 2.71 16.21
C GLY A 273 -21.37 2.82 14.86
N SER A 274 -22.13 3.89 14.66
CA SER A 274 -22.74 4.19 13.37
C SER A 274 -21.68 4.52 12.32
N ALA A 275 -21.98 4.20 11.06
CA ALA A 275 -21.22 4.64 9.91
C ALA A 275 -21.10 6.17 9.90
N ILE A 276 -19.89 6.67 9.64
CA ILE A 276 -19.58 8.09 9.57
C ILE A 276 -19.45 8.47 8.11
N LYS A 277 -20.34 9.34 7.62
CA LYS A 277 -20.24 9.84 6.25
C LYS A 277 -18.97 10.70 6.11
N ILE A 278 -18.15 10.40 5.11
CA ILE A 278 -16.99 11.21 4.70
C ILE A 278 -17.12 11.54 3.21
N GLY A 279 -16.83 12.78 2.82
CA GLY A 279 -17.13 13.31 1.48
C GLY A 279 -18.51 13.97 1.38
N ASP A 280 -18.81 14.51 0.20
CA ASP A 280 -19.97 15.36 -0.11
C ASP A 280 -21.24 14.55 -0.46
#